data_AF-A0A0F9L496-F1
#
_entry.id   AF-A0A0F9L496-F1
#
_cell.length_a   1.000
_cell.length_b   1.000
_cell.length_c   1.000
_cell.angle_alpha   90.00
_cell.angle_beta   90.00
_cell.angle_gamma   90.00
#
_symmetry.space_group_name_H-M   'P 1'
#
loop_
_entity.id
_entity.type
_entity.pdbx_description
1 polymer ?
#
loop_
_entity_poly.entity_id
_entity_poly.type
_entity_poly.pdbx_seq_one_letter_code
_entity_poly.pdbx_strand_id
1 'polypeptide(L)'
;MPPVKSLDKISEKWARVAAVSQPDYVDGIQNPRADWAQQTVAAAANYNSGVQKAIQEKRFEKGVTSAGTSKWQERSLAVGPDRWLQGITLSRNAYETGFAPFRQVIERVVLPPRGPKGDPKNIQRVAVLADALHKEKLARLSQ
;
A
#
# COMPACT_ATOMS: atom_id res chain seq x y z
N MET A 1 -11.27 13.01 -42.49
CA MET A 1 -10.98 12.50 -41.12
C MET A 1 -10.70 11.00 -41.22
N PRO A 2 -9.74 10.45 -40.46
CA PRO A 2 -9.49 9.00 -40.45
C PRO A 2 -10.75 8.25 -39.96
N PRO A 3 -11.11 7.11 -40.54
CA PRO A 3 -12.25 6.32 -40.10
C PRO A 3 -11.93 5.60 -38.77
N VAL A 4 -12.24 6.25 -37.65
CA VAL A 4 -12.04 5.70 -36.29
C VAL A 4 -13.39 5.29 -35.69
N LYS A 5 -13.42 4.15 -35.00
CA LYS A 5 -14.60 3.66 -34.28
C LYS A 5 -14.98 4.63 -33.15
N SER A 6 -16.26 4.64 -32.75
CA SER A 6 -16.69 5.44 -31.59
C SER A 6 -15.99 4.98 -30.31
N LEU A 7 -15.80 5.92 -29.38
CA LEU A 7 -15.18 5.66 -28.07
C LEU A 7 -15.93 4.57 -27.29
N ASP A 8 -17.25 4.56 -27.36
CA ASP A 8 -18.08 3.55 -26.69
C ASP A 8 -17.78 2.15 -27.22
N LYS A 9 -17.74 1.98 -28.55
CA LYS A 9 -17.39 0.68 -29.17
C LYS A 9 -15.97 0.23 -28.83
N ILE A 10 -15.04 1.15 -28.67
CA ILE A 10 -13.66 0.83 -28.25
C ILE A 10 -13.66 0.39 -26.79
N SER A 11 -14.36 1.12 -25.91
CA SER A 11 -14.43 0.87 -24.46
C SER A 11 -15.14 -0.44 -24.14
N GLU A 12 -16.25 -0.72 -24.80
CA GLU A 12 -16.99 -1.99 -24.68
C GLU A 12 -16.15 -3.19 -25.13
N LYS A 13 -15.45 -3.07 -26.28
CA LYS A 13 -14.55 -4.13 -26.74
C LYS A 13 -13.44 -4.37 -25.72
N TRP A 14 -12.82 -3.31 -25.20
CA TRP A 14 -11.76 -3.41 -24.20
C TRP A 14 -12.25 -4.13 -22.93
N ALA A 15 -13.40 -3.72 -22.39
CA ALA A 15 -13.98 -4.36 -21.20
C ALA A 15 -14.30 -5.84 -21.42
N ARG A 16 -14.92 -6.17 -22.57
CA ARG A 16 -15.25 -7.56 -22.93
C ARG A 16 -14.00 -8.43 -23.05
N VAL A 17 -12.96 -7.95 -23.72
CA VAL A 17 -11.71 -8.73 -23.89
C VAL A 17 -10.97 -8.88 -22.56
N ALA A 18 -10.96 -7.84 -21.72
CA ALA A 18 -10.31 -7.90 -20.40
C ALA A 18 -10.89 -9.00 -19.51
N ALA A 19 -12.22 -9.19 -19.53
CA ALA A 19 -12.88 -10.26 -18.79
C ALA A 19 -12.43 -11.66 -19.25
N VAL A 20 -12.27 -11.86 -20.56
CA VAL A 20 -11.80 -13.13 -21.14
C VAL A 20 -10.34 -13.40 -20.78
N SER A 21 -9.50 -12.37 -20.66
CA SER A 21 -8.07 -12.49 -20.33
C SER A 21 -7.75 -12.69 -18.85
N GLN A 22 -8.76 -12.80 -17.97
CA GLN A 22 -8.50 -13.03 -16.53
C GLN A 22 -7.64 -14.28 -16.26
N PRO A 23 -7.82 -15.43 -16.94
CA PRO A 23 -6.96 -16.60 -16.76
C PRO A 23 -5.50 -16.32 -17.11
N ASP A 24 -5.23 -15.59 -18.20
CA ASP A 24 -3.87 -15.21 -18.62
C ASP A 24 -3.19 -14.31 -17.58
N TYR A 25 -3.97 -13.40 -16.96
CA TYR A 25 -3.49 -12.58 -15.84
C TYR A 25 -3.07 -13.44 -14.64
N VAL A 26 -3.87 -14.45 -14.29
CA VAL A 26 -3.56 -15.37 -13.19
C VAL A 26 -2.32 -16.21 -13.52
N ASP A 27 -2.23 -16.76 -14.73
CA ASP A 27 -1.07 -17.52 -15.20
C ASP A 27 0.23 -16.69 -15.13
N GLY A 28 0.19 -15.43 -15.59
CA GLY A 28 1.35 -14.54 -15.53
C GLY A 28 1.84 -14.23 -14.12
N ILE A 29 0.97 -14.26 -13.10
CA ILE A 29 1.35 -14.11 -11.69
C ILE A 29 1.94 -15.40 -11.14
N GLN A 30 1.36 -16.55 -11.49
CA GLN A 30 1.78 -17.85 -10.96
C GLN A 30 3.06 -18.36 -11.63
N ASN A 31 3.27 -18.04 -12.91
CA ASN A 31 4.35 -18.53 -13.75
C ASN A 31 5.16 -17.36 -14.35
N PRO A 32 5.75 -16.47 -13.54
CA PRO A 32 6.47 -15.33 -14.07
C PRO A 32 7.75 -15.79 -14.79
N ARG A 33 8.06 -15.17 -15.93
CA ARG A 33 9.28 -15.50 -16.73
C ARG A 33 10.58 -15.19 -15.98
N ALA A 34 10.54 -14.31 -15.00
CA ALA A 34 11.64 -13.95 -14.11
C ALA A 34 11.07 -13.61 -12.74
N ASP A 35 11.83 -13.87 -11.67
CA ASP A 35 11.41 -13.56 -10.30
C ASP A 35 11.10 -12.06 -10.13
N TRP A 36 9.88 -11.76 -9.70
CA TRP A 36 9.42 -10.37 -9.60
C TRP A 36 10.24 -9.56 -8.60
N ALA A 37 10.56 -10.13 -7.44
CA ALA A 37 11.26 -9.42 -6.38
C ALA A 37 12.69 -9.07 -6.81
N GLN A 38 13.42 -10.03 -7.35
CA GLN A 38 14.78 -9.85 -7.85
C GLN A 38 14.85 -8.78 -8.94
N GLN A 39 13.97 -8.86 -9.94
CA GLN A 39 13.95 -7.88 -11.03
C GLN A 39 13.56 -6.49 -10.55
N THR A 40 12.63 -6.39 -9.60
CA THR A 40 12.19 -5.11 -9.02
C THR A 40 13.34 -4.45 -8.23
N VAL A 41 14.08 -5.22 -7.44
CA VAL A 41 15.25 -4.71 -6.70
C VAL A 41 16.36 -4.26 -7.65
N ALA A 42 16.64 -5.03 -8.71
CA ALA A 42 17.62 -4.65 -9.72
C ALA A 42 17.27 -3.33 -10.44
N ALA A 43 15.99 -2.99 -10.55
CA ALA A 43 15.50 -1.77 -11.18
C ALA A 43 15.44 -0.54 -10.24
N ALA A 44 15.85 -0.65 -8.98
CA ALA A 44 15.69 0.42 -7.98
C ALA A 44 16.31 1.76 -8.39
N ALA A 45 17.48 1.74 -9.04
CA ALA A 45 18.13 2.97 -9.53
C ALA A 45 17.28 3.68 -10.60
N ASN A 46 16.67 2.93 -11.51
CA ASN A 46 15.79 3.46 -12.55
C ASN A 46 14.52 4.06 -11.95
N TYR A 47 13.92 3.37 -10.97
CA TYR A 47 12.78 3.89 -10.22
C TYR A 47 13.10 5.25 -9.57
N ASN A 48 14.23 5.34 -8.86
CA ASN A 48 14.65 6.56 -8.19
C ASN A 48 14.81 7.75 -9.15
N SER A 49 15.49 7.53 -10.28
CA SER A 49 15.65 8.54 -11.33
C SER A 49 14.29 9.01 -11.89
N GLY A 50 13.39 8.07 -12.17
CA GLY A 50 12.05 8.37 -12.67
C GLY A 50 11.20 9.18 -11.68
N VAL A 51 11.25 8.84 -10.40
CA VAL A 51 10.54 9.58 -9.33
C VAL A 51 11.08 11.00 -9.20
N GLN A 52 12.40 11.18 -9.19
CA GLN A 52 13.01 12.51 -9.12
C GLN A 52 12.57 13.41 -10.29
N LYS A 53 12.57 12.86 -11.51
CA LYS A 53 12.08 13.58 -12.69
C LYS A 53 10.59 13.94 -12.57
N ALA A 54 9.75 13.01 -12.10
CA ALA A 54 8.32 13.28 -11.91
C ALA A 54 8.04 14.38 -10.88
N ILE A 55 8.86 14.45 -9.82
CA ILE A 55 8.84 15.52 -8.82
C ILE A 55 9.21 16.85 -9.46
N GLN A 56 10.35 16.92 -10.16
CA GLN A 56 10.82 18.14 -10.84
C GLN A 56 9.77 18.68 -11.81
N GLU A 57 9.09 17.80 -12.53
CA GLU A 57 8.07 18.17 -13.51
C GLU A 57 6.65 18.38 -12.92
N LYS A 58 6.49 18.22 -11.59
CA LYS A 58 5.22 18.35 -10.87
C LYS A 58 4.10 17.47 -11.42
N ARG A 59 4.42 16.25 -11.86
CA ARG A 59 3.45 15.36 -12.53
C ARG A 59 2.30 14.97 -11.62
N PHE A 60 2.57 14.76 -10.32
CA PHE A 60 1.53 14.42 -9.34
C PHE A 60 0.50 15.54 -9.20
N GLU A 61 0.93 16.78 -8.93
CA GLU A 61 0.05 17.95 -8.80
C GLU A 61 -0.83 18.12 -10.04
N LYS A 62 -0.21 18.08 -11.24
CA LYS A 62 -0.92 18.17 -12.52
C LYS A 62 -1.99 17.08 -12.68
N GLY A 63 -1.66 15.85 -12.30
CA GLY A 63 -2.60 14.72 -12.35
C GLY A 63 -3.78 14.88 -11.39
N VAL A 64 -3.51 15.32 -10.15
CA VAL A 64 -4.57 15.58 -9.14
C VAL A 64 -5.49 16.70 -9.61
N THR A 65 -4.92 17.82 -10.09
CA THR A 65 -5.72 18.93 -10.64
C THR A 65 -6.56 18.48 -11.83
N SER A 66 -6.01 17.65 -12.72
CA SER A 66 -6.74 17.13 -13.88
C SER A 66 -7.88 16.19 -13.49
N ALA A 67 -7.71 15.38 -12.45
CA ALA A 67 -8.75 14.46 -11.98
C ALA A 67 -9.86 15.20 -11.22
N GLY A 68 -9.49 16.10 -10.31
CA GLY A 68 -10.42 16.80 -9.43
C GLY A 68 -11.11 15.88 -8.40
N THR A 69 -11.89 16.49 -7.52
CA THR A 69 -12.55 15.78 -6.40
C THR A 69 -13.62 14.80 -6.87
N SER A 70 -14.45 15.16 -7.86
CA SER A 70 -15.60 14.29 -8.24
C SER A 70 -15.13 12.97 -8.84
N LYS A 71 -14.14 12.99 -9.75
CA LYS A 71 -13.58 11.76 -10.33
C LYS A 71 -12.99 10.84 -9.26
N TRP A 72 -12.33 11.41 -8.25
CA TRP A 72 -11.81 10.64 -7.12
C TRP A 72 -12.94 10.02 -6.29
N GLN A 73 -13.96 10.81 -5.93
CA GLN A 73 -15.09 10.33 -5.13
C GLN A 73 -15.86 9.22 -5.85
N GLU A 74 -16.24 9.44 -7.10
CA GLU A 74 -16.99 8.48 -7.91
C GLU A 74 -16.26 7.13 -8.01
N ARG A 75 -14.97 7.16 -8.36
CA ARG A 75 -14.19 5.93 -8.51
C ARG A 75 -13.86 5.25 -7.19
N SER A 76 -13.57 6.02 -6.15
CA SER A 76 -13.25 5.47 -4.83
C SER A 76 -14.49 4.82 -4.20
N LEU A 77 -15.67 5.42 -4.33
CA LEU A 77 -16.91 4.86 -3.79
C LEU A 77 -17.40 3.65 -4.59
N ALA A 78 -17.20 3.64 -5.91
CA ALA A 78 -17.65 2.53 -6.76
C ALA A 78 -16.83 1.23 -6.58
N VAL A 79 -15.58 1.32 -6.10
CA VAL A 79 -14.65 0.17 -6.09
C VAL A 79 -13.97 -0.03 -4.73
N GLY A 80 -13.74 1.04 -3.98
CA GLY A 80 -12.99 1.04 -2.74
C GLY A 80 -13.59 0.18 -1.63
N PRO A 81 -14.89 0.32 -1.29
CA PRO A 81 -15.49 -0.42 -0.17
C PRO A 81 -15.30 -1.94 -0.26
N ASP A 82 -15.62 -2.52 -1.43
CA ASP A 82 -15.54 -3.97 -1.62
C ASP A 82 -14.09 -4.47 -1.61
N ARG A 83 -13.18 -3.77 -2.33
CA ARG A 83 -11.77 -4.14 -2.37
C ARG A 83 -11.07 -3.97 -1.03
N TRP A 84 -11.47 -2.98 -0.23
CA TRP A 84 -10.92 -2.75 1.10
C TRP A 84 -11.20 -3.92 2.02
N LEU A 85 -12.45 -4.38 2.09
CA LEU A 85 -12.84 -5.52 2.93
C LEU A 85 -12.18 -6.82 2.45
N GLN A 86 -12.20 -7.06 1.14
CA GLN A 86 -11.53 -8.24 0.55
C GLN A 86 -10.03 -8.22 0.86
N GLY A 87 -9.37 -7.07 0.67
CA GLY A 87 -7.95 -6.89 0.94
C GLY A 87 -7.58 -7.14 2.41
N ILE A 88 -8.37 -6.63 3.36
CA ILE A 88 -8.17 -6.90 4.79
C ILE A 88 -8.27 -8.40 5.08
N THR A 89 -9.30 -9.06 4.53
CA THR A 89 -9.55 -10.49 4.76
C THR A 89 -8.38 -11.33 4.27
N LEU A 90 -7.89 -11.05 3.05
CA LEU A 90 -6.74 -11.75 2.46
C LEU A 90 -5.42 -11.44 3.19
N SER A 91 -5.30 -10.26 3.81
CA SER A 91 -4.08 -9.81 4.48
C SER A 91 -3.99 -10.24 5.94
N ARG A 92 -4.98 -10.95 6.48
CA ARG A 92 -5.02 -11.34 7.91
C ARG A 92 -3.71 -12.02 8.36
N ASN A 93 -3.24 -13.02 7.63
CA ASN A 93 -2.02 -13.75 7.99
C ASN A 93 -0.77 -12.86 7.90
N ALA A 94 -0.72 -11.97 6.90
CA ALA A 94 0.38 -11.01 6.75
C ALA A 94 0.39 -10.00 7.92
N TYR A 95 -0.78 -9.52 8.34
CA TYR A 95 -0.92 -8.67 9.52
C TYR A 95 -0.47 -9.40 10.79
N GLU A 96 -0.96 -10.62 11.02
CA GLU A 96 -0.59 -11.43 12.18
C GLU A 96 0.94 -11.66 12.22
N THR A 97 1.54 -12.03 11.09
CA THR A 97 2.99 -12.24 10.97
C THR A 97 3.78 -10.94 11.20
N GLY A 98 3.35 -9.85 10.58
CA GLY A 98 4.03 -8.55 10.69
C GLY A 98 3.90 -7.91 12.07
N PHE A 99 2.77 -8.12 12.75
CA PHE A 99 2.48 -7.55 14.07
C PHE A 99 2.95 -8.43 15.24
N ALA A 100 3.09 -9.75 15.05
CA ALA A 100 3.48 -10.68 16.10
C ALA A 100 4.73 -10.26 16.90
N PRO A 101 5.83 -9.78 16.29
CA PRO A 101 7.01 -9.33 17.06
C PRO A 101 6.69 -8.14 17.97
N PHE A 102 5.92 -7.17 17.48
CA PHE A 102 5.50 -6.01 18.28
C PHE A 102 4.56 -6.40 19.41
N ARG A 103 3.65 -7.35 19.16
CA ARG A 103 2.80 -7.93 20.21
C ARG A 103 3.64 -8.56 21.32
N GLN A 104 4.66 -9.34 20.97
CA GLN A 104 5.57 -9.96 21.95
C GLN A 104 6.37 -8.91 22.76
N VAL A 105 6.79 -7.81 22.12
CA VAL A 105 7.42 -6.69 22.82
C VAL A 105 6.45 -6.07 23.83
N ILE A 106 5.21 -5.78 23.42
CA ILE A 106 4.18 -5.22 24.31
C ILE A 106 3.97 -6.10 25.54
N GLU A 107 3.91 -7.42 25.36
CA GLU A 107 3.71 -8.38 26.46
C GLU A 107 4.88 -8.40 27.47
N ARG A 108 6.09 -8.04 27.04
CA ARG A 108 7.30 -8.07 27.87
C ARG A 108 7.64 -6.71 28.50
N VAL A 109 7.09 -5.61 27.97
CA VAL A 109 7.38 -4.26 28.47
C VAL A 109 6.80 -4.10 29.88
N VAL A 110 7.68 -3.82 30.83
CA VAL A 110 7.30 -3.44 32.20
C VAL A 110 7.03 -1.94 32.23
N LEU A 111 5.77 -1.58 32.49
CA LEU A 111 5.37 -0.17 32.58
C LEU A 111 5.66 0.38 33.99
N PRO A 112 6.19 1.61 34.10
CA PRO A 112 6.38 2.25 35.41
C PRO A 112 5.05 2.44 36.15
N PRO A 113 5.05 2.52 37.50
CA PRO A 113 3.84 2.69 38.29
C PRO A 113 2.96 3.83 37.78
N ARG A 114 1.64 3.60 37.76
CA ARG A 114 0.68 4.61 37.32
C ARG A 114 0.37 5.55 38.48
N GLY A 115 0.49 6.87 38.25
CA GLY A 115 0.07 7.90 39.18
C GLY A 115 -1.44 8.20 39.08
N PRO A 116 -1.97 9.13 39.90
CA PRO A 116 -3.35 9.60 39.81
C PRO A 116 -3.75 10.02 38.38
N LYS A 117 -5.05 9.99 38.08
CA LYS A 117 -5.55 10.46 36.77
C LYS A 117 -5.10 11.90 36.54
N GLY A 118 -4.47 12.15 35.38
CA GLY A 118 -3.95 13.47 35.02
C GLY A 118 -2.54 13.78 35.55
N ASP A 119 -1.93 12.90 36.34
CA ASP A 119 -0.53 13.07 36.75
C ASP A 119 0.38 13.12 35.49
N PRO A 120 1.16 14.20 35.30
CA PRO A 120 2.07 14.34 34.17
C PRO A 120 3.03 13.16 34.01
N LYS A 121 3.43 12.49 35.10
CA LYS A 121 4.33 11.33 35.08
C LYS A 121 3.75 10.13 34.34
N ASN A 122 2.43 10.03 34.19
CA ASN A 122 1.79 8.92 33.48
C ASN A 122 2.24 8.82 32.01
N ILE A 123 2.70 9.92 31.40
CA ILE A 123 3.21 9.90 30.03
C ILE A 123 4.45 9.00 29.88
N GLN A 124 5.21 8.79 30.95
CA GLN A 124 6.40 7.93 30.93
C GLN A 124 6.08 6.48 30.57
N ARG A 125 4.86 6.02 30.87
CA ARG A 125 4.38 4.70 30.45
C ARG A 125 4.27 4.60 28.92
N VAL A 126 3.83 5.67 28.26
CA VAL A 126 3.77 5.75 26.79
C VAL A 126 5.18 5.85 26.22
N ALA A 127 6.05 6.66 26.82
CA ALA A 127 7.43 6.84 26.37
C ALA A 127 8.21 5.51 26.33
N VAL A 128 8.13 4.71 27.41
CA VAL A 128 8.78 3.39 27.49
C VAL A 128 8.25 2.44 26.42
N LEU A 129 6.93 2.41 26.20
CA LEU A 129 6.33 1.55 25.18
C LEU A 129 6.71 1.97 23.76
N ALA A 130 6.69 3.27 23.47
CA ALA A 130 7.05 3.81 22.17
C ALA A 130 8.51 3.54 21.82
N ASP A 131 9.43 3.72 22.77
CA ASP A 131 10.85 3.40 22.62
C ASP A 131 11.06 1.90 22.32
N ALA A 132 10.41 1.01 23.08
CA ALA A 132 10.51 -0.43 22.86
C ALA A 132 10.01 -0.86 21.47
N LEU A 133 8.86 -0.35 21.03
CA LEU A 133 8.31 -0.62 19.71
C LEU A 133 9.17 -0.05 18.58
N HIS A 134 9.76 1.13 18.78
CA HIS A 134 10.65 1.74 17.80
C HIS A 134 11.95 0.94 17.64
N LYS A 135 12.54 0.48 18.74
CA LYS A 135 13.72 -0.40 18.72
C LYS A 135 13.45 -1.69 17.95
N GLU A 136 12.31 -2.33 18.19
CA GLU A 136 11.90 -3.53 17.43
C GLU A 136 11.79 -3.24 15.93
N LYS A 137 11.18 -2.12 15.53
CA LYS A 137 11.09 -1.73 14.12
C LYS A 137 12.48 -1.61 13.49
N LEU A 138 13.41 -0.92 14.14
CA LEU A 138 14.76 -0.70 13.61
C LEU A 138 15.56 -2.01 13.50
N ALA A 139 15.46 -2.89 14.50
CA ALA A 139 16.12 -4.20 14.48
C ALA A 139 15.69 -5.02 13.26
N ARG A 140 14.40 -4.98 12.90
CA ARG A 140 13.83 -5.71 11.76
C ARG A 140 14.15 -5.11 10.40
N LEU A 141 14.56 -3.84 10.33
CA LEU A 141 15.02 -3.21 9.09
C LEU A 141 16.49 -3.52 8.77
N SER A 142 17.22 -4.09 9.74
CA SER A 142 18.66 -4.38 9.64
C SER A 142 18.95 -5.88 9.38
N GLN A 143 17.89 -6.69 9.19
CA GLN A 143 17.94 -8.12 8.85
C GLN A 143 17.65 -8.30 7.36
#